data_AF-A0A947CQH4-F1
#
_entry.id   AF-A0A947CQH4-F1
#
_cell.length_a   1.000
_cell.length_b   1.000
_cell.length_c   1.000
_cell.angle_alpha   90.00
_cell.angle_beta   90.00
_cell.angle_gamma   90.00
#
_symmetry.space_group_name_H-M   'P 1'
#
loop_
_entity.id
_entity.type
_entity.pdbx_description
1 polymer ?
#
loop_
_entity_poly.entity_id
_entity_poly.type
_entity_poly.pdbx_seq_one_letter_code
_entity_poly.pdbx_strand_id
1 'polypeptide(L)'
;MVFAESAARWLLVLHAILGVAVVAVTTHLAIWLHRYRQGRHKRVAAIRRFSRYALALYLASFVLGNVVYPSYKVGVRAEYLEDGSASTRDWADRLQARRKLIERYRTSQRLYGEAAATIEVPQVPEEPPLVARRAAKLARWFDVKEHWVAMGLALVLAVFLILRVYNPQRDPQVILPLLTWMATAAAGATWLAGIIGLMVSGYRAVGPL
;
A
#
# COMPACT_ATOMS: atom_id res chain seq x y z
N MET A 1 25.49 -11.78 3.73
CA MET A 1 24.11 -11.24 3.82
C MET A 1 23.07 -12.06 3.04
N VAL A 2 23.39 -13.24 2.49
CA VAL A 2 22.45 -14.07 1.69
C VAL A 2 21.31 -14.68 2.52
N PHE A 3 21.53 -14.96 3.81
CA PHE A 3 20.50 -15.53 4.71
C PHE A 3 19.30 -14.58 4.95
N ALA A 4 19.53 -13.26 4.96
CA ALA A 4 18.45 -12.29 5.16
C ALA A 4 17.53 -12.19 3.95
N GLU A 5 18.08 -12.35 2.74
CA GLU A 5 17.32 -12.26 1.50
C GLU A 5 16.37 -13.46 1.32
N SER A 6 16.85 -14.68 1.60
CA SER A 6 16.00 -15.88 1.54
C SER A 6 14.85 -15.81 2.54
N ALA A 7 15.13 -15.38 3.78
CA ALA A 7 14.11 -15.17 4.80
C ALA A 7 13.07 -14.13 4.37
N ALA A 8 13.50 -13.02 3.77
CA ALA A 8 12.59 -11.98 3.28
C ALA A 8 11.62 -12.49 2.21
N ARG A 9 12.09 -13.34 1.28
CA ARG A 9 11.23 -13.96 0.26
C ARG A 9 10.15 -14.85 0.88
N TRP A 10 10.53 -15.71 1.82
CA TRP A 10 9.57 -16.57 2.53
C TRP A 10 8.58 -15.78 3.39
N LEU A 11 9.02 -14.72 4.06
CA LEU A 11 8.14 -13.83 4.82
C LEU A 11 7.13 -13.11 3.92
N LEU A 12 7.52 -12.70 2.71
CA LEU A 12 6.61 -12.12 1.72
C LEU A 12 5.56 -13.13 1.24
N VAL A 13 5.97 -14.38 0.95
CA VAL A 13 5.03 -15.45 0.57
C VAL A 13 4.05 -15.73 1.71
N LEU A 14 4.54 -15.84 2.95
CA LEU A 14 3.70 -16.03 4.12
C LEU A 14 2.73 -14.86 4.32
N HIS A 15 3.18 -13.62 4.15
CA HIS A 15 2.34 -12.43 4.24
C HIS A 15 1.25 -12.42 3.16
N ALA A 16 1.57 -12.82 1.93
CA ALA A 16 0.59 -12.94 0.86
C ALA A 16 -0.48 -13.99 1.18
N ILE A 17 -0.08 -15.17 1.67
CA ILE A 17 -1.00 -16.23 2.11
C ILE A 17 -1.91 -15.73 3.24
N LEU A 18 -1.34 -15.06 4.25
CA LEU A 18 -2.12 -14.45 5.32
C LEU A 18 -3.07 -13.38 4.80
N GLY A 19 -2.65 -12.55 3.84
CA GLY A 19 -3.50 -11.57 3.17
C GLY A 19 -4.74 -12.22 2.52
N VAL A 20 -4.54 -13.29 1.76
CA VAL A 20 -5.65 -14.06 1.15
C VAL A 20 -6.56 -14.67 2.22
N ALA A 21 -5.98 -15.25 3.26
CA ALA A 21 -6.75 -15.82 4.38
C ALA A 21 -7.58 -14.76 5.11
N VAL A 22 -7.02 -13.56 5.32
CA VAL A 22 -7.72 -12.40 5.90
C VAL A 22 -8.89 -11.97 5.01
N VAL A 23 -8.67 -11.83 3.71
CA VAL A 23 -9.75 -11.49 2.76
C VAL A 23 -10.87 -12.53 2.80
N ALA A 24 -10.51 -13.82 2.79
CA ALA A 24 -11.48 -14.90 2.84
C ALA A 24 -12.30 -14.87 4.14
N VAL A 25 -11.65 -14.77 5.30
CA VAL A 25 -12.32 -14.83 6.60
C VAL A 25 -13.19 -13.60 6.88
N THR A 26 -12.77 -12.39 6.49
CA THR A 26 -13.57 -11.17 6.64
C THR A 26 -14.77 -11.18 5.71
N THR A 27 -14.62 -11.66 4.48
CA THR A 27 -15.73 -11.84 3.52
C THR A 27 -16.76 -12.82 4.07
N HIS A 28 -16.32 -13.97 4.60
CA HIS A 28 -17.22 -14.93 5.22
C HIS A 28 -17.94 -14.31 6.42
N LEU A 29 -17.22 -13.62 7.31
CA LEU A 29 -17.82 -12.94 8.47
C LEU A 29 -18.93 -11.96 8.04
N ALA A 30 -18.70 -11.14 7.00
CA ALA A 30 -19.68 -10.22 6.45
C ALA A 30 -20.92 -10.95 5.90
N ILE A 31 -20.72 -12.02 5.10
CA ILE A 31 -21.81 -12.85 4.55
C ILE A 31 -22.63 -13.49 5.67
N TRP A 32 -21.99 -14.00 6.72
CA TRP A 32 -22.66 -14.63 7.85
C TRP A 32 -23.52 -13.63 8.63
N LEU A 33 -22.99 -12.43 8.90
CA LEU A 33 -23.74 -11.36 9.58
C LEU A 33 -24.91 -10.88 8.72
N HIS A 34 -24.71 -10.70 7.41
CA HIS A 34 -25.77 -10.34 6.49
C HIS A 34 -26.91 -11.38 6.46
N ARG A 35 -26.56 -12.68 6.39
CA ARG A 35 -27.54 -13.76 6.47
C ARG A 35 -28.24 -13.84 7.82
N TYR A 36 -27.54 -13.54 8.91
CA TYR A 36 -28.14 -13.49 10.24
C TYR A 36 -29.17 -12.35 10.34
N ARG A 37 -28.91 -11.20 9.69
CA ARG A 37 -29.86 -10.08 9.58
C ARG A 37 -31.14 -10.45 8.83
N GLN A 38 -31.07 -11.42 7.93
CA GLN A 38 -32.21 -11.97 7.20
C GLN A 38 -33.01 -13.03 7.99
N GLY A 39 -32.82 -13.13 9.31
CA GLY A 39 -33.57 -14.07 10.17
C GLY A 39 -33.01 -15.49 10.25
N ARG A 40 -31.85 -15.77 9.63
CA ARG A 40 -31.23 -17.12 9.66
C ARG A 40 -30.40 -17.33 10.93
N HIS A 41 -31.07 -17.45 12.09
CA HIS A 41 -30.43 -17.40 13.40
C HIS A 41 -29.64 -18.66 13.83
N LYS A 42 -29.72 -19.77 13.08
CA LYS A 42 -29.15 -21.08 13.49
C LYS A 42 -27.63 -21.14 13.65
N ARG A 43 -26.88 -20.06 13.42
CA ARG A 43 -25.41 -20.09 13.23
C ARG A 43 -24.62 -19.02 14.01
N VAL A 44 -25.10 -18.57 15.17
CA VAL A 44 -24.38 -17.65 16.08
C VAL A 44 -22.98 -18.15 16.43
N ALA A 45 -22.84 -19.44 16.72
CA ALA A 45 -21.55 -20.05 17.05
C ALA A 45 -20.55 -19.97 15.88
N ALA A 46 -21.02 -19.97 14.63
CA ALA A 46 -20.17 -19.77 13.47
C ALA A 46 -19.67 -18.31 13.41
N ILE A 47 -20.56 -17.33 13.59
CA ILE A 47 -20.19 -15.89 13.60
C ILE A 47 -19.09 -15.62 14.64
N ARG A 48 -19.24 -16.14 15.86
CA ARG A 48 -18.23 -16.00 16.93
C ARG A 48 -16.91 -16.73 16.66
N ARG A 49 -16.93 -17.79 15.85
CA ARG A 49 -15.69 -18.47 15.40
C ARG A 49 -15.01 -17.65 14.31
N PHE A 50 -15.76 -17.21 13.31
CA PHE A 50 -15.24 -16.37 12.22
C PHE A 50 -14.70 -15.04 12.72
N SER A 51 -15.32 -14.39 13.72
CA SER A 51 -14.76 -13.15 14.28
C SER A 51 -13.43 -13.36 15.00
N ARG A 52 -13.25 -14.49 15.70
CA ARG A 52 -11.97 -14.88 16.31
C ARG A 52 -10.90 -15.14 15.26
N TYR A 53 -11.22 -15.93 14.24
CA TYR A 53 -10.30 -16.23 13.15
C TYR A 53 -9.93 -14.97 12.37
N ALA A 54 -10.91 -14.10 12.10
CA ALA A 54 -10.67 -12.81 11.47
C ALA A 54 -9.68 -11.99 12.29
N LEU A 55 -9.93 -11.79 13.59
CA LEU A 55 -9.02 -11.02 14.45
C LEU A 55 -7.61 -11.61 14.49
N ALA A 56 -7.49 -12.92 14.70
CA ALA A 56 -6.20 -13.59 14.80
C ALA A 56 -5.40 -13.49 13.50
N LEU A 57 -6.01 -13.79 12.34
CA LEU A 57 -5.36 -13.71 11.04
C LEU A 57 -5.01 -12.26 10.68
N TYR A 58 -5.88 -11.30 11.01
CA TYR A 58 -5.63 -9.88 10.75
C TYR A 58 -4.45 -9.38 11.57
N LEU A 59 -4.40 -9.69 12.88
CA LEU A 59 -3.27 -9.36 13.74
C LEU A 59 -1.98 -9.99 13.25
N ALA A 60 -2.00 -11.28 12.89
CA ALA A 60 -0.83 -11.97 12.35
C ALA A 60 -0.34 -11.32 11.05
N SER A 61 -1.25 -11.01 10.12
CA SER A 61 -0.94 -10.33 8.87
C SER A 61 -0.38 -8.91 9.11
N PHE A 62 -0.98 -8.16 10.03
CA PHE A 62 -0.55 -6.81 10.39
C PHE A 62 0.83 -6.80 11.03
N VAL A 63 1.08 -7.68 12.02
CA VAL A 63 2.39 -7.81 12.67
C VAL A 63 3.44 -8.24 11.66
N LEU A 64 3.15 -9.26 10.85
CA LEU A 64 4.09 -9.72 9.82
C LEU A 64 4.38 -8.63 8.79
N GLY A 65 3.36 -7.87 8.38
CA GLY A 65 3.51 -6.69 7.52
C GLY A 65 4.47 -5.69 8.15
N ASN A 66 4.29 -5.34 9.43
CA ASN A 66 5.18 -4.44 10.16
C ASN A 66 6.58 -5.00 10.41
N VAL A 67 6.77 -6.32 10.42
CA VAL A 67 8.12 -6.93 10.51
C VAL A 67 8.83 -6.88 9.16
N VAL A 68 8.12 -7.09 8.06
CA VAL A 68 8.67 -7.00 6.70
C VAL A 68 8.90 -5.54 6.29
N TYR A 69 8.13 -4.63 6.86
CA TYR A 69 8.08 -3.25 6.40
C TYR A 69 9.35 -2.43 6.64
N PRO A 70 10.08 -2.50 7.77
CA PRO A 70 11.34 -1.77 7.94
C PRO A 70 12.37 -2.11 6.86
N SER A 71 12.52 -3.39 6.52
CA SER A 71 13.46 -3.84 5.49
C SER A 71 13.08 -3.32 4.12
N TYR A 72 11.77 -3.34 3.79
CA TYR A 72 11.27 -2.82 2.52
C TYR A 72 11.27 -1.30 2.48
N LYS A 73 10.90 -0.64 3.57
CA LYS A 73 10.84 0.82 3.70
C LYS A 73 12.24 1.38 3.70
N VAL A 74 13.24 0.79 4.34
CA VAL A 74 14.61 1.34 4.23
C VAL A 74 15.10 1.24 2.78
N GLY A 75 14.90 0.11 2.09
CA GLY A 75 15.25 -0.02 0.67
C GLY A 75 14.48 0.95 -0.23
N VAL A 76 13.14 0.86 -0.24
CA VAL A 76 12.27 1.67 -1.09
C VAL A 76 12.22 3.13 -0.68
N ARG A 77 12.35 3.48 0.60
CA ARG A 77 12.43 4.88 1.03
C ARG A 77 13.77 5.46 0.67
N ALA A 78 14.89 4.75 0.83
CA ALA A 78 16.18 5.20 0.33
C ALA A 78 16.13 5.38 -1.20
N GLU A 79 15.52 4.43 -1.92
CA GLU A 79 15.54 4.36 -3.39
C GLU A 79 14.42 5.17 -4.08
N TYR A 80 13.33 5.55 -3.38
CA TYR A 80 12.19 6.26 -3.98
C TYR A 80 11.70 7.49 -3.22
N LEU A 81 11.99 7.66 -1.93
CA LEU A 81 11.54 8.82 -1.15
C LEU A 81 12.69 9.79 -0.83
N GLU A 82 13.82 9.25 -0.38
CA GLU A 82 15.09 9.97 -0.34
C GLU A 82 15.54 10.22 -1.76
N ASP A 83 15.63 9.17 -2.61
CA ASP A 83 15.88 9.39 -4.03
C ASP A 83 14.72 10.17 -4.65
N GLY A 84 13.48 9.73 -4.83
CA GLY A 84 12.48 10.53 -5.62
C GLY A 84 12.34 12.04 -5.32
N SER A 85 12.48 12.51 -4.08
CA SER A 85 12.60 13.95 -3.76
C SER A 85 14.00 14.53 -3.98
N ALA A 86 15.06 13.75 -3.75
CA ALA A 86 16.42 14.05 -4.17
C ALA A 86 16.66 13.86 -5.68
N SER A 87 15.92 13.04 -6.45
CA SER A 87 16.00 12.86 -7.89
C SER A 87 15.20 13.95 -8.54
N THR A 88 14.07 14.40 -7.96
CA THR A 88 13.43 15.64 -8.43
C THR A 88 14.25 16.87 -8.09
N ARG A 89 14.88 16.95 -6.90
CA ARG A 89 15.84 18.02 -6.57
C ARG A 89 17.11 17.95 -7.40
N ASP A 90 17.76 16.81 -7.52
CA ASP A 90 18.97 16.56 -8.34
C ASP A 90 18.65 16.77 -9.83
N TRP A 91 17.48 16.33 -10.31
CA TRP A 91 17.05 16.66 -11.68
C TRP A 91 16.83 18.17 -11.85
N ALA A 92 16.21 18.85 -10.87
CA ALA A 92 16.04 20.30 -10.91
C ALA A 92 17.38 21.05 -10.81
N ASP A 93 18.29 20.60 -9.96
CA ASP A 93 19.63 21.14 -9.75
C ASP A 93 20.49 20.93 -10.99
N ARG A 94 20.43 19.75 -11.62
CA ARG A 94 21.06 19.46 -12.93
C ARG A 94 20.47 20.35 -14.02
N LEU A 95 19.15 20.52 -14.07
CA LEU A 95 18.49 21.40 -15.03
C LEU A 95 18.97 22.85 -14.83
N GLN A 96 19.06 23.31 -13.58
CA GLN A 96 19.51 24.66 -13.23
C GLN A 96 21.01 24.86 -13.53
N ALA A 97 21.86 23.92 -13.17
CA ALA A 97 23.30 23.93 -13.46
C ALA A 97 23.55 23.96 -14.98
N ARG A 98 22.77 23.19 -15.74
CA ARG A 98 22.86 23.15 -17.20
C ARG A 98 22.34 24.44 -17.85
N ARG A 99 21.25 25.03 -17.34
CA ARG A 99 20.79 26.37 -17.75
C ARG A 99 21.88 27.43 -17.53
N LYS A 100 22.55 27.42 -16.37
CA LYS A 100 23.68 28.32 -16.08
C LYS A 100 24.86 28.11 -17.03
N LEU A 101 25.17 26.85 -17.38
CA LEU A 101 26.19 26.55 -18.39
C LEU A 101 25.81 27.10 -19.77
N ILE A 102 24.58 26.85 -20.24
CA ILE A 102 24.07 27.38 -21.52
C ILE A 102 24.14 28.91 -21.54
N GLU A 103 23.77 29.57 -20.44
CA GLU A 103 23.85 31.02 -20.32
C GLU A 103 25.30 31.54 -20.38
N ARG A 104 26.25 30.89 -19.68
CA ARG A 104 27.68 31.21 -19.77
C ARG A 104 28.22 31.03 -21.19
N TYR A 105 27.81 29.96 -21.87
CA TYR A 105 28.18 29.72 -23.28
C TYR A 105 27.64 30.82 -24.19
N ARG A 106 26.35 31.17 -24.07
CA ARG A 106 25.73 32.26 -24.85
C ARG A 106 26.43 33.61 -24.60
N THR A 107 26.75 33.92 -23.35
CA THR A 107 27.46 35.15 -23.00
C THR A 107 28.87 35.17 -23.58
N SER A 108 29.59 34.06 -23.51
CA SER A 108 30.93 33.93 -24.11
C SER A 108 30.87 34.11 -25.63
N GLN A 109 29.89 33.49 -26.29
CA GLN A 109 29.70 33.62 -27.74
C GLN A 109 29.44 35.08 -28.17
N ARG A 110 28.66 35.84 -27.38
CA ARG A 110 28.43 37.28 -27.63
C ARG A 110 29.69 38.13 -27.47
N LEU A 111 30.56 37.77 -26.54
CA LEU A 111 31.77 38.54 -26.23
C LEU A 111 32.91 38.29 -27.22
N TYR A 112 33.07 37.06 -27.71
CA TYR A 112 34.23 36.66 -28.50
C TYR A 112 33.97 36.56 -30.01
N GLY A 113 32.73 36.78 -30.48
CA GLY A 113 32.39 36.72 -31.91
C GLY A 113 32.41 35.28 -32.48
N GLU A 114 31.87 35.13 -33.69
CA GLU A 114 31.48 33.90 -34.42
C GLU A 114 32.40 32.66 -34.40
N ALA A 115 33.64 32.73 -33.88
CA ALA A 115 34.57 31.61 -33.87
C ALA A 115 34.20 30.48 -32.87
N ALA A 116 33.20 30.67 -32.01
CA ALA A 116 32.73 29.62 -31.11
C ALA A 116 31.83 28.64 -31.88
N ALA A 117 32.41 27.50 -32.27
CA ALA A 117 31.75 26.38 -32.91
C ALA A 117 30.36 26.09 -32.31
N THR A 118 29.40 25.79 -33.18
CA THR A 118 28.02 25.41 -32.85
C THR A 118 28.01 24.13 -32.00
N ILE A 119 28.17 24.28 -30.69
CA ILE A 119 27.99 23.16 -29.76
C ILE A 119 26.49 22.93 -29.67
N GLU A 120 26.03 21.84 -30.30
CA GLU A 120 24.65 21.39 -30.19
C GLU A 120 24.40 20.98 -28.73
N VAL A 121 23.64 21.81 -28.01
CA VAL A 121 23.28 21.53 -26.63
C VAL A 121 22.24 20.40 -26.66
N PRO A 122 22.53 19.21 -26.10
CA PRO A 122 21.57 18.11 -26.10
C PRO A 122 20.29 18.56 -25.39
N GLN A 123 19.12 18.39 -26.00
CA GLN A 123 17.87 18.77 -25.34
C GLN A 123 17.62 17.87 -24.13
N VAL A 124 17.47 18.48 -22.95
CA VAL A 124 16.98 17.74 -21.77
C VAL A 124 15.47 17.71 -21.88
N PRO A 125 14.82 16.54 -21.73
CA PRO A 125 13.38 16.51 -21.53
C PRO A 125 13.01 17.42 -20.35
N GLU A 126 12.11 18.38 -20.55
CA GLU A 126 11.63 19.28 -19.48
C GLU A 126 10.75 18.57 -18.43
N GLU A 127 10.36 17.33 -18.70
CA GLU A 127 9.58 16.55 -17.75
C GLU A 127 10.46 15.56 -16.98
N PRO A 128 10.23 15.39 -15.66
CA PRO A 128 10.87 14.32 -14.92
C PRO A 128 10.53 12.98 -15.59
N PRO A 129 11.48 12.04 -15.64
CA PRO A 129 11.25 10.76 -16.30
C PRO A 129 9.97 10.13 -15.75
N LEU A 130 9.11 9.66 -16.66
CA LEU A 130 7.81 9.04 -16.38
C LEU A 130 7.87 8.02 -15.22
N VAL A 131 9.01 7.34 -15.09
CA VAL A 131 9.34 6.38 -14.03
C VAL A 131 9.27 7.00 -12.62
N ALA A 132 9.84 8.18 -12.41
CA ALA A 132 9.84 8.86 -11.11
C ALA A 132 8.43 9.26 -10.68
N ARG A 133 7.62 9.79 -11.61
CA ARG A 133 6.20 10.12 -11.34
C ARG A 133 5.40 8.87 -10.97
N ARG A 134 5.63 7.74 -11.65
CA ARG A 134 4.97 6.46 -11.36
C ARG A 134 5.36 5.93 -9.98
N ALA A 135 6.64 5.97 -9.63
CA ALA A 135 7.14 5.54 -8.33
C ALA A 135 6.54 6.33 -7.16
N ALA A 136 6.52 7.66 -7.24
CA ALA A 136 5.90 8.51 -6.23
C ALA A 136 4.40 8.20 -6.04
N LYS A 137 3.69 7.92 -7.15
CA LYS A 137 2.30 7.49 -7.11
C LYS A 137 2.14 6.15 -6.40
N LEU A 138 3.01 5.17 -6.67
CA LEU A 138 3.00 3.86 -6.01
C LEU A 138 3.29 3.96 -4.51
N ALA A 139 4.21 4.83 -4.09
CA ALA A 139 4.48 5.08 -2.67
C ALA A 139 3.24 5.61 -1.94
N ARG A 140 2.53 6.58 -2.53
CA ARG A 140 1.26 7.08 -1.97
C ARG A 140 0.18 6.00 -1.88
N TRP A 141 0.07 5.14 -2.87
CA TRP A 141 -0.86 4.00 -2.80
C TRP A 141 -0.51 3.04 -1.68
N PHE A 142 0.77 2.86 -1.38
CA PHE A 142 1.23 2.05 -0.27
C PHE A 142 0.82 2.66 1.07
N ASP A 143 1.05 3.96 1.28
CA ASP A 143 0.65 4.65 2.52
C ASP A 143 -0.88 4.58 2.72
N VAL A 144 -1.66 4.80 1.65
CA VAL A 144 -3.11 4.65 1.69
C VAL A 144 -3.51 3.23 2.11
N LYS A 145 -2.86 2.20 1.56
CA LYS A 145 -3.09 0.80 1.92
C LYS A 145 -2.93 0.57 3.43
N GLU A 146 -1.87 1.11 4.04
CA GLU A 146 -1.60 0.93 5.48
C GLU A 146 -2.73 1.46 6.35
N HIS A 147 -3.26 2.65 6.03
CA HIS A 147 -4.37 3.25 6.75
C HIS A 147 -5.64 2.40 6.63
N TRP A 148 -5.94 1.89 5.43
CA TRP A 148 -7.07 0.99 5.23
C TRP A 148 -6.92 -0.33 6.00
N VAL A 149 -5.73 -0.91 6.03
CA VAL A 149 -5.45 -2.13 6.81
C VAL A 149 -5.62 -1.86 8.31
N ALA A 150 -5.08 -0.75 8.84
CA ALA A 150 -5.26 -0.38 10.24
C ALA A 150 -6.74 -0.17 10.61
N MET A 151 -7.49 0.51 9.73
CA MET A 151 -8.94 0.70 9.93
C MET A 151 -9.70 -0.63 9.89
N GLY A 152 -9.39 -1.52 8.95
CA GLY A 152 -9.99 -2.85 8.88
C GLY A 152 -9.72 -3.68 10.14
N LEU A 153 -8.50 -3.61 10.68
CA LEU A 153 -8.15 -4.25 11.96
C LEU A 153 -8.99 -3.70 13.12
N ALA A 154 -9.09 -2.36 13.23
CA ALA A 154 -9.89 -1.71 14.27
C ALA A 154 -11.37 -2.12 14.20
N LEU A 155 -11.94 -2.19 12.99
CA LEU A 155 -13.31 -2.65 12.77
C LEU A 155 -13.52 -4.12 13.18
N VAL A 156 -12.61 -5.02 12.80
CA VAL A 156 -12.68 -6.44 13.18
C VAL A 156 -12.55 -6.61 14.70
N LEU A 157 -11.64 -5.86 15.33
CA LEU A 157 -11.48 -5.86 16.78
C LEU A 157 -12.77 -5.42 17.47
N ALA A 158 -13.38 -4.33 17.01
CA ALA A 158 -14.63 -3.84 17.58
C ALA A 158 -15.80 -4.83 17.37
N VAL A 159 -15.93 -5.45 16.19
CA VAL A 159 -16.90 -6.55 15.96
C VAL A 159 -16.66 -7.71 16.93
N PHE A 160 -15.40 -8.11 17.13
CA PHE A 160 -15.04 -9.18 18.06
C PHE A 160 -15.43 -8.83 19.51
N LEU A 161 -15.09 -7.63 19.98
CA LEU A 161 -15.40 -7.17 21.34
C LEU A 161 -16.91 -7.06 21.58
N ILE A 162 -17.65 -6.48 20.64
CA ILE A 162 -19.11 -6.41 20.74
C ILE A 162 -19.70 -7.81 20.81
N LEU A 163 -19.29 -8.75 19.94
CA LEU A 163 -19.79 -10.13 19.94
C LEU A 163 -19.42 -10.95 21.20
N ARG A 164 -18.46 -10.47 22.01
CA ARG A 164 -18.13 -11.06 23.32
C ARG A 164 -19.14 -10.68 24.39
N VAL A 165 -19.61 -9.45 24.38
CA VAL A 165 -20.53 -8.91 25.40
C VAL A 165 -21.99 -9.09 24.99
N TYR A 166 -22.27 -8.92 23.69
CA TYR A 166 -23.62 -8.96 23.15
C TYR A 166 -24.08 -10.39 22.83
N ASN A 167 -25.30 -10.72 23.26
CA ASN A 167 -25.98 -11.95 22.88
C ASN A 167 -26.97 -11.67 21.74
N PRO A 168 -26.65 -12.05 20.48
CA PRO A 168 -27.50 -11.76 19.32
C PRO A 168 -28.83 -12.53 19.32
N GLN A 169 -29.07 -13.42 20.29
CA GLN A 169 -30.35 -14.10 20.48
C GLN A 169 -31.35 -13.28 21.29
N ARG A 170 -30.90 -12.33 22.13
CA ARG A 170 -31.79 -11.55 23.00
C ARG A 170 -32.40 -10.34 22.31
N ASP A 171 -31.61 -9.60 21.54
CA ASP A 171 -32.08 -8.36 20.89
C ASP A 171 -31.41 -8.17 19.52
N PRO A 172 -31.79 -8.95 18.49
CA PRO A 172 -31.11 -8.98 17.19
C PRO A 172 -31.24 -7.69 16.37
N GLN A 173 -32.16 -6.78 16.69
CA GLN A 173 -32.53 -5.71 15.75
C GLN A 173 -31.67 -4.46 15.88
N VAL A 174 -31.19 -4.12 17.08
CA VAL A 174 -30.52 -2.83 17.31
C VAL A 174 -29.05 -2.84 16.86
N ILE A 175 -28.28 -3.84 17.28
CA ILE A 175 -26.81 -3.84 17.11
C ILE A 175 -26.37 -4.53 15.81
N LEU A 176 -27.20 -5.44 15.28
CA LEU A 176 -26.82 -6.26 14.14
C LEU A 176 -26.59 -5.49 12.82
N PRO A 177 -27.37 -4.44 12.48
CA PRO A 177 -27.09 -3.62 11.30
C PRO A 177 -25.69 -2.98 11.38
N LEU A 178 -25.33 -2.46 12.56
CA LEU A 178 -24.01 -1.88 12.82
C LEU A 178 -22.89 -2.92 12.66
N LEU A 179 -23.03 -4.09 13.28
CA LEU A 179 -22.05 -5.18 13.14
C LEU A 179 -21.87 -5.62 11.68
N THR A 180 -22.98 -5.70 10.93
CA THR A 180 -22.95 -6.07 9.51
C THR A 180 -22.21 -5.01 8.70
N TRP A 181 -22.48 -3.73 8.94
CA TRP A 181 -21.78 -2.63 8.28
C TRP A 181 -20.27 -2.66 8.59
N MET A 182 -19.89 -2.81 9.86
CA MET A 182 -18.48 -2.87 10.29
C MET A 182 -17.74 -4.04 9.64
N ALA A 183 -18.35 -5.23 9.63
CA ALA A 183 -17.76 -6.41 9.00
C ALA A 183 -17.62 -6.24 7.48
N THR A 184 -18.59 -5.58 6.83
CA THR A 184 -18.56 -5.29 5.39
C THR A 184 -17.50 -4.26 5.04
N ALA A 185 -17.38 -3.19 5.84
CA ALA A 185 -16.33 -2.19 5.71
C ALA A 185 -14.94 -2.80 5.94
N ALA A 186 -14.78 -3.68 6.93
CA ALA A 186 -13.54 -4.42 7.15
C ALA A 186 -13.18 -5.31 5.96
N ALA A 187 -14.15 -6.05 5.41
CA ALA A 187 -13.94 -6.86 4.21
C ALA A 187 -13.53 -5.99 3.01
N GLY A 188 -14.22 -4.86 2.79
CA GLY A 188 -13.89 -3.88 1.75
C GLY A 188 -12.46 -3.34 1.89
N ALA A 189 -12.06 -2.97 3.10
CA ALA A 189 -10.70 -2.52 3.40
C ALA A 189 -9.65 -3.59 3.07
N THR A 190 -9.92 -4.86 3.43
CA THR A 190 -9.00 -5.97 3.11
C THR A 190 -8.91 -6.27 1.62
N TRP A 191 -10.03 -6.19 0.89
CA TRP A 191 -10.04 -6.34 -0.56
C TRP A 191 -9.26 -5.23 -1.25
N LEU A 192 -9.50 -3.96 -0.86
CA LEU A 192 -8.76 -2.82 -1.38
C LEU A 192 -7.26 -3.00 -1.14
N ALA A 193 -6.87 -3.41 0.07
CA ALA A 193 -5.47 -3.64 0.39
C ALA A 193 -4.83 -4.77 -0.43
N GLY A 194 -5.56 -5.87 -0.63
CA GLY A 194 -5.15 -6.98 -1.49
C GLY A 194 -4.98 -6.56 -2.94
N ILE A 195 -5.93 -5.82 -3.50
CA ILE A 195 -5.87 -5.31 -4.88
C ILE A 195 -4.67 -4.39 -5.06
N ILE A 196 -4.44 -3.44 -4.15
CA ILE A 196 -3.26 -2.56 -4.19
C ILE A 196 -1.98 -3.41 -4.14
N GLY A 197 -1.92 -4.42 -3.27
CA GLY A 197 -0.78 -5.33 -3.18
C GLY A 197 -0.50 -6.09 -4.49
N LEU A 198 -1.54 -6.60 -5.14
CA LEU A 198 -1.44 -7.26 -6.44
C LEU A 198 -1.00 -6.32 -7.55
N MET A 199 -1.56 -5.10 -7.61
CA MET A 199 -1.15 -4.08 -8.58
C MET A 199 0.32 -3.73 -8.44
N VAL A 200 0.79 -3.44 -7.22
CA VAL A 200 2.20 -3.09 -6.96
C VAL A 200 3.13 -4.25 -7.33
N SER A 201 2.75 -5.48 -6.98
CA SER A 201 3.54 -6.67 -7.31
C SER A 201 3.60 -6.93 -8.82
N GLY A 202 2.47 -6.76 -9.50
CA GLY A 202 2.38 -6.90 -10.97
C GLY A 202 3.20 -5.85 -11.71
N TYR A 203 3.21 -4.60 -11.23
CA TYR A 203 4.07 -3.55 -11.79
C TYR A 203 5.55 -3.90 -11.70
N ARG A 204 5.98 -4.50 -10.59
CA ARG A 204 7.38 -4.92 -10.42
C ARG A 204 7.75 -6.10 -11.31
N ALA A 205 6.81 -6.99 -11.62
CA ALA A 205 7.05 -8.17 -12.45
C ALA A 205 7.08 -7.86 -13.96
N VAL A 206 6.33 -6.85 -14.42
CA VAL A 206 6.14 -6.54 -15.86
C VAL A 206 6.85 -5.24 -16.29
N GLY A 207 7.26 -4.39 -15.35
CA GLY A 207 7.90 -3.10 -15.66
C GLY A 207 9.21 -3.27 -16.46
N PRO A 208 9.47 -2.38 -17.45
CA PRO A 208 10.72 -2.43 -18.21
C PRO A 208 11.87 -2.10 -17.26
N LEU A 209 12.75 -3.08 -17.06
CA LEU A 209 14.13 -2.87 -16.63
C LEU A 209 14.96 -2.50 -17.86
#